data_AF-A0AAV6DE57-F1
#
_entry.id   AF-A0AAV6DE57-F1
#
_cell.length_a   1.000
_cell.length_b   1.000
_cell.length_c   1.000
_cell.angle_alpha   90.00
_cell.angle_beta   90.00
_cell.angle_gamma   90.00
#
_symmetry.space_group_name_H-M   'P 1'
#
loop_
_entity.id
_entity.type
_entity.pdbx_description
1 polymer ?
#
loop_
_entity_poly.entity_id
_entity_poly.type
_entity_poly.pdbx_seq_one_letter_code
_entity_poly.pdbx_strand_id
1 'polypeptide(L)'
;MVQRKTFPAPGDYTISVATERMKDGRWSAVTTIRHTTSQSERAIDLPVSPDARFSTESEAETFEVGRALEWIEKNSPSGTSA
;
A
#
# COMPACT_ATOMS: atom_id res chain seq x y z
N MET A 1 -16.75 -3.93 -8.05
CA MET A 1 -16.88 -3.17 -6.78
C MET A 1 -15.48 -3.01 -6.24
N VAL A 2 -15.05 -1.79 -5.94
CA VAL A 2 -13.73 -1.49 -5.40
C VAL A 2 -13.86 -1.29 -3.90
N GLN A 3 -13.06 -2.00 -3.11
CA GLN A 3 -12.93 -1.77 -1.66
C GLN A 3 -11.68 -0.97 -1.38
N ARG A 4 -11.72 -0.10 -0.36
CA ARG A 4 -10.56 0.69 0.07
C ARG A 4 -10.39 0.57 1.57
N LYS A 5 -9.18 0.24 1.99
CA LYS A 5 -8.81 0.13 3.40
C LYS A 5 -7.52 0.89 3.67
N THR A 6 -7.45 1.46 4.88
CA THR A 6 -6.26 2.13 5.37
C THR A 6 -5.63 1.28 6.45
N PHE A 7 -4.32 1.09 6.37
CA PHE A 7 -3.51 0.33 7.30
C PHE A 7 -2.49 1.26 7.96
N PRO A 8 -2.24 1.09 9.27
CA PRO A 8 -1.17 1.82 9.95
C PRO A 8 0.20 1.39 9.39
N ALA A 9 1.14 2.33 9.37
CA ALA A 9 2.53 2.08 9.01
C ALA A 9 3.47 2.82 9.98
N PRO A 10 4.77 2.48 10.02
CA PRO A 10 5.72 3.14 10.91
C PRO A 10 5.84 4.65 10.64
N GLY A 11 6.12 5.43 11.69
CA GLY A 11 6.39 6.86 11.60
C GLY A 11 5.20 7.67 11.09
N ASP A 12 5.48 8.65 10.23
CA ASP A 12 4.51 9.57 9.64
C ASP A 12 3.81 9.00 8.40
N TYR A 13 3.83 7.67 8.23
CA TYR A 13 3.29 7.00 7.05
C TYR A 13 1.94 6.32 7.32
N THR A 14 1.10 6.29 6.30
CA THR A 14 -0.12 5.46 6.24
C THR A 14 -0.19 4.74 4.89
N ILE A 15 -0.79 3.55 4.88
CA ILE A 15 -0.92 2.72 3.67
C ILE A 15 -2.39 2.67 3.28
N SER A 16 -2.72 3.04 2.05
CA SER A 16 -4.07 2.88 1.50
C SER A 16 -4.05 1.81 0.41
N VAL A 17 -4.80 0.72 0.61
CA VAL A 17 -4.93 -0.35 -0.39
C VAL A 17 -6.33 -0.29 -0.99
N ALA A 18 -6.41 -0.32 -2.32
CA ALA A 18 -7.64 -0.50 -3.04
C ALA A 18 -7.66 -1.89 -3.68
N THR A 19 -8.68 -2.70 -3.40
CA THR A 19 -8.87 -4.02 -3.98
C THR A 19 -10.05 -4.04 -4.94
N GLU A 20 -9.93 -4.82 -6.00
CA GLU A 20 -10.99 -5.03 -6.98
C GLU A 20 -11.10 -6.51 -7.34
N ARG A 21 -12.34 -7.02 -7.34
CA ARG A 21 -12.64 -8.34 -7.92
C ARG A 21 -12.83 -8.21 -9.42
N MET A 22 -11.98 -8.90 -10.17
CA MET A 22 -11.92 -8.90 -11.63
C MET A 22 -12.99 -9.82 -12.24
N LYS A 23 -13.20 -9.71 -13.56
CA LYS A 23 -14.18 -10.52 -14.31
C LYS A 23 -13.91 -12.03 -14.26
N ASP A 24 -12.65 -12.43 -14.10
CA ASP A 24 -12.22 -13.83 -13.96
C ASP A 24 -12.42 -14.36 -12.53
N GLY A 25 -13.00 -13.56 -11.63
CA GLY A 25 -13.26 -13.92 -10.25
C GLY A 25 -12.07 -13.75 -9.31
N ARG A 26 -10.86 -13.49 -9.84
CA ARG A 26 -9.65 -13.20 -9.05
C ARG A 26 -9.62 -11.74 -8.60
N TRP A 27 -8.74 -11.45 -7.67
CA TRP A 27 -8.57 -10.13 -7.10
C TRP A 27 -7.31 -9.44 -7.63
N SER A 28 -7.40 -8.13 -7.77
CA SER A 28 -6.26 -7.24 -8.00
C SER A 28 -6.26 -6.17 -6.90
N ALA A 29 -5.09 -5.61 -6.62
CA ALA A 29 -4.92 -4.56 -5.63
C ALA A 29 -3.87 -3.55 -6.08
N VAL A 30 -4.04 -2.32 -5.63
CA VAL A 30 -3.08 -1.22 -5.79
C VAL A 30 -2.88 -0.52 -4.47
N THR A 31 -1.71 0.07 -4.28
CA THR A 31 -1.34 0.73 -3.03
C THR A 31 -0.83 2.14 -3.25
N THR A 32 -1.32 3.04 -2.40
CA THR A 32 -0.78 4.39 -2.21
C THR A 32 -0.25 4.49 -0.80
N ILE A 33 1.03 4.84 -0.67
CA ILE A 33 1.64 5.24 0.60
C ILE A 33 1.44 6.74 0.75
N ARG A 34 1.04 7.18 1.94
CA ARG A 34 0.87 8.58 2.28
C ARG A 34 1.82 8.93 3.42
N HIS A 35 2.68 9.91 3.20
CA HIS A 35 3.61 10.45 4.18
C HIS A 35 3.12 11.84 4.59
N THR A 36 2.77 12.01 5.85
CA THR A 36 2.16 13.25 6.36
C THR A 36 3.00 13.82 7.48
N THR A 37 3.66 14.94 7.22
CA THR A 37 4.40 15.70 8.23
C THR A 37 3.57 16.88 8.72
N SER A 38 4.06 17.61 9.74
CA SER A 38 3.41 18.83 10.23
C SER A 38 3.31 19.96 9.19
N GLN A 39 4.09 19.87 8.11
CA GLN A 39 4.20 20.92 7.09
C GLN A 39 3.68 20.50 5.71
N SER A 40 3.58 19.19 5.44
CA SER A 40 3.30 18.72 4.09
C SER A 40 2.74 17.30 4.06
N GLU A 41 2.02 16.99 2.99
CA GLU A 41 1.59 15.63 2.69
C GLU A 41 2.13 15.21 1.32
N ARG A 42 2.61 13.97 1.23
CA ARG A 42 3.07 13.36 -0.03
C ARG A 42 2.40 12.00 -0.22
N ALA A 43 1.79 11.81 -1.38
CA ALA A 43 1.33 10.51 -1.86
C ALA A 43 2.40 9.85 -2.74
N ILE A 44 2.60 8.56 -2.57
CA ILE A 44 3.52 7.71 -3.32
C ILE A 44 2.75 6.47 -3.78
N ASP A 45 2.48 6.39 -5.08
CA ASP A 45 1.86 5.21 -5.67
C ASP A 45 2.93 4.17 -5.99
N LEU A 46 2.70 2.93 -5.56
CA LEU A 46 3.58 1.83 -5.94
C LEU A 46 3.27 1.35 -7.36
N PRO A 47 4.29 0.97 -8.15
CA PRO A 47 4.06 0.37 -9.46
C PRO A 47 3.11 -0.82 -9.36
N VAL A 48 2.11 -0.86 -10.24
CA VAL A 48 1.19 -2.00 -10.33
C VAL A 48 1.99 -3.24 -10.73
N SER A 49 1.78 -4.35 -10.02
CA SER A 49 2.34 -5.64 -10.42
C SER A 49 1.47 -6.24 -11.53
N PRO A 50 1.92 -6.24 -12.81
CA PRO A 50 1.04 -6.52 -13.95
C PRO A 50 0.39 -7.91 -13.89
N ASP A 51 1.11 -8.90 -13.36
CA ASP A 51 0.67 -10.29 -13.28
C ASP A 51 0.08 -10.69 -11.91
N ALA A 52 0.04 -9.77 -10.95
CA ALA A 52 -0.48 -10.07 -9.61
C ALA A 52 -2.00 -10.26 -9.68
N ARG A 53 -2.43 -11.50 -9.41
CA ARG A 53 -3.83 -11.92 -9.34
C ARG A 53 -3.98 -12.85 -8.14
N PHE A 54 -4.89 -12.52 -7.25
CA PHE A 54 -5.05 -13.20 -5.97
C PHE A 54 -6.35 -13.99 -5.94
N SER A 55 -6.38 -15.08 -5.16
CA SER A 55 -7.58 -15.91 -5.02
C SER A 55 -8.60 -15.25 -4.10
N THR A 56 -8.13 -14.44 -3.13
CA THR A 56 -8.97 -13.75 -2.16
C THR A 56 -8.64 -12.26 -2.05
N GLU A 57 -9.59 -11.46 -1.56
CA GLU A 57 -9.37 -10.05 -1.23
C GLU A 57 -8.26 -9.90 -0.18
N SER A 58 -8.28 -10.75 0.86
CA SER A 58 -7.31 -10.70 1.96
C SER A 58 -5.88 -11.00 1.51
N GLU A 59 -5.70 -11.90 0.53
CA GLU A 59 -4.39 -12.16 -0.08
C GLU A 59 -3.87 -10.93 -0.82
N ALA A 60 -4.75 -10.28 -1.60
CA ALA A 60 -4.40 -9.06 -2.33
C ALA A 60 -4.00 -7.94 -1.38
N GLU A 61 -4.74 -7.76 -0.28
CA GLU A 61 -4.42 -6.79 0.77
C GLU A 61 -3.08 -7.08 1.44
N THR A 62 -2.87 -8.32 1.88
CA THR A 62 -1.63 -8.71 2.58
C THR A 62 -0.40 -8.49 1.70
N PHE A 63 -0.49 -8.86 0.42
CA PHE A 63 0.58 -8.66 -0.54
C PHE A 63 0.96 -7.19 -0.70
N GLU A 64 -0.05 -6.34 -0.92
CA GLU A 64 0.14 -4.91 -1.17
C GLU A 64 0.60 -4.14 0.08
N VAL A 65 0.09 -4.49 1.26
CA VAL A 65 0.61 -3.97 2.54
C VAL A 65 2.08 -4.37 2.72
N GLY A 66 2.45 -5.62 2.43
CA GLY A 66 3.84 -6.08 2.52
C GLY A 66 4.78 -5.29 1.60
N ARG A 67 4.39 -5.08 0.34
CA ARG A 67 5.16 -4.26 -0.62
C ARG A 67 5.33 -2.82 -0.14
N ALA A 68 4.29 -2.24 0.44
CA ALA A 68 4.36 -0.88 0.97
C ALA A 68 5.27 -0.77 2.18
N LEU A 69 5.22 -1.72 3.11
CA LEU A 69 6.14 -1.76 4.24
C LEU A 69 7.60 -1.92 3.77
N GLU A 70 7.86 -2.79 2.80
CA GLU A 70 9.20 -2.95 2.22
C GLU A 70 9.69 -1.66 1.53
N TRP A 71 8.79 -0.95 0.83
CA TRP A 71 9.13 0.34 0.25
C TRP A 71 9.46 1.36 1.33
N ILE A 72 8.65 1.46 2.38
CA ILE A 72 8.87 2.39 3.51
C ILE A 72 10.20 2.07 4.18
N GLU A 73 10.51 0.82 4.45
CA GLU A 73 11.80 0.41 5.05
C GLU A 73 12.99 0.86 4.19
N LYS A 74 12.92 0.70 2.88
CA LYS A 74 14.00 1.05 1.95
C LYS A 74 14.15 2.55 1.68
N ASN A 75 13.07 3.31 1.80
CA ASN A 75 13.01 4.72 1.39
C ASN A 75 12.82 5.69 2.56
N SER A 76 12.56 5.19 3.76
CA SER A 76 12.57 6.01 4.96
C SER A 76 14.01 6.37 5.29
N PRO A 77 14.31 7.63 5.59
CA PRO A 77 15.62 8.02 6.09
C PRO A 77 15.97 7.12 7.28
N SER A 78 17.08 6.40 7.20
CA SER A 78 17.62 5.65 8.33
C SER A 78 18.09 6.65 9.39
N GLY A 79 17.17 7.11 10.24
CA GLY A 79 17.43 7.98 11.38
C GLY A 79 17.56 9.47 11.06
N THR A 80 16.62 10.26 11.58
CA THR A 80 16.98 11.42 12.39
C THR A 80 16.03 11.48 13.58
N SER A 81 16.66 11.61 14.73
CA SER A 81 16.21 11.44 16.10
C SER A 81 15.13 12.43 16.56
N ALA A 82 14.37 11.99 17.56
CA ALA A 82 14.13 12.76 18.78
C ALA A 82 14.06 11.81 19.97
#